data_AF-A0A5M3N8J8-F1
#
_entry.id   AF-A0A5M3N8J8-F1
#
_cell.length_a   1.000
_cell.length_b   1.000
_cell.length_c   1.000
_cell.angle_alpha   90.00
_cell.angle_beta   90.00
_cell.angle_gamma   90.00
#
_symmetry.space_group_name_H-M   'P 1'
#
loop_
_entity.id
_entity.type
_entity.pdbx_description
1 polymer ?
#
loop_
_entity_poly.entity_id
_entity_poly.type
_entity_poly.pdbx_seq_one_letter_code
_entity_poly.pdbx_strand_id
1 'polypeptide(L)'
;MLSISPLIVALVVASTPLQGAQAWTTFSVPHAPGADDVPALMAALQGNSSYTSDASIVFAPNTTYNVWSPLTFPILTNVEVRIEGNLSYPQNITLVQEGVASSNYSGAWIAFAGGNNVTLSGTEDPEWGWMDGYGQQWWDDMQQTNRPQGWKFGNITDGVITNLKVYKPPAWNFLTSGSTNVHIYNNTIIARSDNASSFPFNTYVSLQSYRQFTSYRLSSSPKTLYYSDGWNAGGTNLLFEHNYVVNGDDCLTVGSGAKNVTWRNSYCEGGHGLSIGSLGKGGSVAMVQDILFENTIMNTTLYGARYKSWTGGNGAAINVTWRNIMFMDVMFPIYVTQNYWDQGVGGKPNSSSTNETHIENFLFENFVGTIQNTPGYKEGSCISDPCWYYVANATGNEVIILDLYPDTALNVVAKNLYAQTLTGAPVAAMCNSSTTSNDVGFECWDGTYIPDAIGM
;
A
#
# COMPACT_ATOMS: atom_id res chain seq x y z
N MET A 1 46.09 13.99 -77.98
CA MET A 1 46.09 14.77 -76.73
C MET A 1 44.79 14.49 -76.01
N LEU A 2 44.86 13.79 -74.87
CA LEU A 2 43.70 13.42 -74.06
C LEU A 2 43.10 14.66 -73.40
N SER A 3 41.80 14.89 -73.59
CA SER A 3 41.01 15.90 -72.87
C SER A 3 40.33 15.23 -71.69
N ILE A 4 40.74 15.59 -70.48
CA ILE A 4 40.16 15.11 -69.22
C ILE A 4 39.05 16.10 -68.84
N SER A 5 37.78 15.66 -68.89
CA SER A 5 36.66 16.40 -68.31
C SER A 5 36.54 16.04 -66.81
N PRO A 6 36.45 17.01 -65.89
CA PRO A 6 36.28 16.71 -64.48
C PRO A 6 34.82 16.32 -64.20
N LEU A 7 34.63 15.18 -63.54
CA LEU A 7 33.35 14.76 -62.98
C LEU A 7 33.13 15.56 -61.69
N ILE A 8 32.21 16.53 -61.72
CA ILE A 8 31.76 17.23 -60.50
C ILE A 8 30.76 16.30 -59.80
N VAL A 9 31.18 15.70 -58.69
CA VAL A 9 30.28 15.00 -57.76
C VAL A 9 29.56 16.07 -56.95
N ALA A 10 28.29 16.31 -57.26
CA ALA A 10 27.42 17.12 -56.42
C ALA A 10 27.09 16.33 -55.14
N LEU A 11 27.68 16.74 -54.02
CA LEU A 11 27.30 16.25 -52.70
C LEU A 11 25.93 16.86 -52.35
N VAL A 12 24.85 16.09 -52.55
CA VAL A 12 23.54 16.47 -52.03
C VAL A 12 23.59 16.26 -50.52
N VAL A 13 23.82 17.33 -49.78
CA VAL A 13 23.57 17.34 -48.33
C VAL A 13 22.06 17.25 -48.17
N ALA A 14 21.54 16.05 -47.93
CA ALA A 14 20.19 15.89 -47.42
C ALA A 14 20.15 16.55 -46.05
N SER A 15 19.66 17.79 -45.98
CA SER A 15 19.26 18.39 -44.72
C SER A 15 18.10 17.56 -44.19
N THR A 16 18.38 16.65 -43.26
CA THR A 16 17.33 16.15 -42.38
C THR A 16 16.71 17.37 -41.72
N PRO A 17 15.40 17.60 -41.84
CA PRO A 17 14.78 18.64 -41.07
C PRO A 17 15.05 18.29 -39.60
N LEU A 18 15.66 19.23 -38.87
CA LEU A 18 15.58 19.21 -37.41
C LEU A 18 14.08 19.10 -37.09
N GLN A 19 13.64 17.94 -36.63
CA GLN A 19 12.36 17.82 -35.95
C GLN A 19 12.43 18.83 -34.82
N GLY A 20 11.69 19.93 -34.97
CA GLY A 20 11.58 20.93 -33.92
C GLY A 20 11.19 20.22 -32.63
N ALA A 21 11.87 20.54 -31.53
CA ALA A 21 11.50 20.03 -30.22
C ALA A 21 9.99 20.19 -30.06
N GLN A 22 9.28 19.08 -29.84
CA GLN A 22 7.84 19.13 -29.53
C GLN A 22 7.68 20.07 -28.33
N ALA A 23 6.88 21.12 -28.48
CA ALA A 23 6.74 22.15 -27.46
C ALA A 23 6.05 21.54 -26.23
N TRP A 24 6.79 21.46 -25.12
CA TRP A 24 6.25 21.03 -23.82
C TRP A 24 5.16 21.99 -23.36
N THR A 25 3.93 21.51 -23.21
CA THR A 25 2.76 22.36 -22.90
C THR A 25 2.53 22.44 -21.39
N THR A 26 2.30 23.63 -20.84
CA THR A 26 1.87 23.76 -19.43
C THR A 26 0.40 24.12 -19.37
N PHE A 27 -0.38 23.31 -18.65
CA PHE A 27 -1.80 23.52 -18.38
C PHE A 27 -2.00 23.75 -16.87
N SER A 28 -2.41 24.95 -16.50
CA SER A 28 -2.81 25.24 -15.12
C SER A 28 -4.25 24.80 -14.90
N VAL A 29 -4.48 23.98 -13.87
CA VAL A 29 -5.81 23.49 -13.51
C VAL A 29 -6.70 24.68 -13.15
N PRO A 30 -7.92 24.78 -13.71
CA PRO A 30 -8.87 25.83 -13.37
C PRO A 30 -9.34 25.69 -11.91
N HIS A 31 -9.56 26.81 -11.23
CA HIS A 31 -10.11 26.85 -9.88
C HIS A 31 -11.28 27.84 -9.80
N ALA A 32 -12.37 27.42 -9.16
CA ALA A 32 -13.51 28.26 -8.82
C ALA A 32 -13.80 28.16 -7.31
N PRO A 33 -13.66 29.26 -6.54
CA PRO A 33 -13.93 29.26 -5.11
C PRO A 33 -15.35 28.76 -4.78
N GLY A 34 -15.45 27.79 -3.88
CA GLY A 34 -16.73 27.22 -3.42
C GLY A 34 -17.42 26.28 -4.43
N ALA A 35 -16.76 25.90 -5.51
CA ALA A 35 -17.25 24.93 -6.48
C ALA A 35 -16.29 23.73 -6.60
N ASP A 36 -16.81 22.60 -7.10
CA ASP A 36 -15.99 21.45 -7.49
C ASP A 36 -15.18 21.79 -8.75
N ASP A 37 -13.87 21.61 -8.69
CA ASP A 37 -12.94 21.96 -9.78
C ASP A 37 -12.81 20.82 -10.81
N VAL A 38 -13.23 19.60 -10.46
CA VAL A 38 -13.07 18.40 -11.32
C VAL A 38 -13.81 18.52 -12.66
N PRO A 39 -15.06 19.01 -12.75
CA PRO A 39 -15.74 19.14 -14.04
C PRO A 39 -15.00 20.06 -15.01
N ALA A 40 -14.46 21.18 -14.53
CA ALA A 40 -13.71 22.14 -15.36
C ALA A 40 -12.36 21.56 -15.81
N LEU A 41 -11.66 20.86 -14.91
CA LEU A 41 -10.45 20.10 -15.24
C LEU A 41 -10.73 19.05 -16.34
N MET A 42 -11.77 18.23 -16.17
CA MET A 42 -12.12 17.19 -17.14
C MET A 42 -12.53 17.75 -18.50
N ALA A 43 -13.30 18.84 -18.52
CA ALA A 43 -13.65 19.52 -19.76
C ALA A 43 -12.41 20.05 -20.51
N ALA A 44 -11.42 20.58 -19.78
CA ALA A 44 -10.17 21.05 -20.38
C ALA A 44 -9.33 19.90 -20.96
N LEU A 45 -9.17 18.78 -20.22
CA LEU A 45 -8.43 17.60 -20.67
C LEU A 45 -9.10 16.92 -21.87
N GLN A 46 -10.43 16.89 -21.93
CA GLN A 46 -11.18 16.34 -23.06
C GLN A 46 -11.18 17.28 -24.27
N GLY A 47 -11.19 18.59 -24.03
CA GLY A 47 -11.25 19.61 -25.08
C GLY A 47 -9.91 19.89 -25.77
N ASN A 48 -8.78 19.48 -25.18
CA ASN A 48 -7.47 19.76 -25.74
C ASN A 48 -6.46 18.62 -25.50
N SER A 49 -6.17 17.85 -26.56
CA SER A 49 -5.23 16.74 -26.52
C SER A 49 -3.77 17.13 -26.28
N SER A 50 -3.41 18.42 -26.42
CA SER A 50 -2.06 18.88 -26.06
C SER A 50 -1.78 18.83 -24.55
N TYR A 51 -2.80 18.59 -23.71
CA TYR A 51 -2.63 18.45 -22.27
C TYR A 51 -2.40 16.99 -21.83
N THR A 52 -2.48 16.03 -22.76
CA THR A 52 -2.32 14.60 -22.45
C THR A 52 -1.05 13.99 -23.05
N SER A 53 -0.24 14.79 -23.77
CA SER A 53 1.07 14.41 -24.30
C SER A 53 2.07 15.54 -24.19
N ASP A 54 3.29 15.26 -23.74
CA ASP A 54 4.39 16.24 -23.66
C ASP A 54 3.98 17.50 -22.88
N ALA A 55 3.45 17.31 -21.67
CA ALA A 55 2.79 18.37 -20.93
C ALA A 55 2.99 18.32 -19.41
N SER A 56 2.83 19.47 -18.75
CA SER A 56 2.64 19.58 -17.32
C SER A 56 1.22 20.01 -17.00
N ILE A 57 0.50 19.24 -16.19
CA ILE A 57 -0.79 19.60 -15.59
C ILE A 57 -0.50 20.12 -14.18
N VAL A 58 -0.76 21.39 -13.92
CA VAL A 58 -0.31 22.07 -12.70
C VAL A 58 -1.49 22.53 -11.84
N PHE A 59 -1.65 21.91 -10.68
CA PHE A 59 -2.44 22.47 -9.59
C PHE A 59 -1.56 23.52 -8.92
N ALA A 60 -1.83 24.81 -9.19
CA ALA A 60 -0.94 25.92 -8.86
C ALA A 60 -0.77 26.13 -7.34
N PRO A 61 0.38 26.64 -6.88
CA PRO A 61 0.60 26.97 -5.47
C PRO A 61 -0.35 28.09 -5.04
N ASN A 62 -0.47 28.29 -3.72
CA ASN A 62 -1.36 29.30 -3.14
C ASN A 62 -2.85 29.10 -3.45
N THR A 63 -3.24 27.90 -3.88
CA THR A 63 -4.61 27.54 -4.24
C THR A 63 -4.99 26.22 -3.57
N THR A 64 -6.21 26.16 -3.03
CA THR A 64 -6.82 24.90 -2.57
C THR A 64 -7.89 24.50 -3.57
N TYR A 65 -7.61 23.44 -4.32
CA TYR A 65 -8.52 22.89 -5.30
C TYR A 65 -9.53 21.95 -4.64
N ASN A 66 -10.79 22.12 -4.99
CA ASN A 66 -11.89 21.28 -4.51
C ASN A 66 -12.02 20.08 -5.44
N VAL A 67 -11.49 18.94 -5.03
CA VAL A 67 -11.62 17.68 -5.77
C VAL A 67 -12.84 16.94 -5.22
N TRP A 68 -14.03 17.48 -5.48
CA TRP A 68 -15.26 17.04 -4.80
C TRP A 68 -16.02 15.94 -5.54
N SER A 69 -15.60 15.59 -6.75
CA SER A 69 -16.06 14.39 -7.45
C SER A 69 -14.89 13.50 -7.87
N PRO A 70 -15.13 12.20 -8.11
CA PRO A 70 -14.09 11.31 -8.60
C PRO A 70 -13.49 11.80 -9.91
N LEU A 71 -12.16 11.85 -9.97
CA LEU A 71 -11.35 12.30 -11.09
C LEU A 71 -10.64 11.10 -11.72
N THR A 72 -10.73 10.95 -13.04
CA THR A 72 -9.91 9.99 -13.80
C THR A 72 -9.17 10.72 -14.90
N PHE A 73 -7.85 10.85 -14.75
CA PHE A 73 -7.00 11.32 -15.84
C PHE A 73 -7.09 10.36 -17.04
N PRO A 74 -7.15 10.87 -18.28
CA PRO A 74 -7.11 10.05 -19.48
C PRO A 74 -5.76 9.33 -19.61
N ILE A 75 -5.54 8.60 -20.70
CA ILE A 75 -4.22 8.04 -20.98
C ILE A 75 -3.24 9.19 -21.20
N LEU A 76 -2.15 9.21 -20.44
CA LEU A 76 -1.11 10.25 -20.50
C LEU A 76 0.18 9.70 -21.10
N THR A 77 0.90 10.49 -21.88
CA THR A 77 2.20 10.12 -22.46
C THR A 77 3.21 11.23 -22.28
N ASN A 78 4.32 10.99 -21.58
CA ASN A 78 5.31 12.03 -21.29
C ASN A 78 4.67 13.25 -20.59
N VAL A 79 3.95 13.02 -19.49
CA VAL A 79 3.20 14.06 -18.77
C VAL A 79 3.60 14.08 -17.30
N GLU A 80 3.71 15.29 -16.75
CA GLU A 80 3.84 15.53 -15.32
C GLU A 80 2.55 16.14 -14.74
N VAL A 81 1.94 15.47 -13.76
CA VAL A 81 0.86 16.02 -12.94
C VAL A 81 1.47 16.57 -11.66
N ARG A 82 1.47 17.90 -11.51
CA ARG A 82 2.13 18.64 -10.42
C ARG A 82 1.11 19.16 -9.41
N ILE A 83 1.21 18.70 -8.18
CA ILE A 83 0.42 19.13 -7.03
C ILE A 83 1.22 20.18 -6.25
N GLU A 84 1.20 21.42 -6.74
CA GLU A 84 1.85 22.57 -6.08
C GLU A 84 0.89 23.28 -5.12
N GLY A 85 -0.42 23.20 -5.37
CA GLY A 85 -1.48 23.65 -4.48
C GLY A 85 -2.01 22.53 -3.58
N ASN A 86 -2.90 22.87 -2.66
CA ASN A 86 -3.60 21.88 -1.83
C ASN A 86 -4.79 21.31 -2.58
N LEU A 87 -5.17 20.07 -2.26
CA LEU A 87 -6.36 19.39 -2.75
C LEU A 87 -7.28 19.07 -1.56
N SER A 88 -8.58 19.22 -1.76
CA SER A 88 -9.59 18.98 -0.72
C SER A 88 -10.62 17.97 -1.22
N TYR A 89 -10.81 16.87 -0.48
CA TYR A 89 -12.03 16.07 -0.61
C TYR A 89 -13.27 16.85 -0.17
N PRO A 90 -14.49 16.39 -0.51
CA PRO A 90 -15.70 16.87 0.14
C PRO A 90 -15.62 16.58 1.64
N GLN A 91 -15.96 17.58 2.46
CA GLN A 91 -16.05 17.39 3.91
C GLN A 91 -17.29 16.59 4.32
N ASN A 92 -18.32 16.48 3.48
CA ASN A 92 -19.52 15.75 3.85
C ASN A 92 -19.39 14.26 3.49
N ILE A 93 -19.45 13.38 4.49
CA ILE A 93 -19.39 11.91 4.31
C ILE A 93 -20.38 11.43 3.24
N THR A 94 -21.63 11.90 3.27
CA THR A 94 -22.66 11.46 2.31
C THR A 94 -22.32 11.82 0.88
N LEU A 95 -21.80 13.03 0.62
CA LEU A 95 -21.34 13.42 -0.73
C LEU A 95 -20.21 12.53 -1.22
N VAL A 96 -19.29 12.17 -0.33
CA VAL A 96 -18.21 11.24 -0.66
C VAL A 96 -18.76 9.84 -0.98
N GLN A 97 -19.69 9.34 -0.17
CA GLN A 97 -20.32 8.03 -0.39
C GLN A 97 -21.10 7.97 -1.70
N GLU A 98 -21.78 9.06 -2.07
CA GLU A 98 -22.44 9.23 -3.37
C GLU A 98 -21.42 9.23 -4.51
N GLY A 99 -20.29 9.92 -4.34
CA GLY A 99 -19.16 9.91 -5.29
C GLY A 99 -18.61 8.50 -5.51
N VAL A 100 -18.35 7.75 -4.44
CA VAL A 100 -17.86 6.36 -4.50
C VAL A 100 -18.89 5.41 -5.14
N ALA A 101 -20.19 5.64 -4.91
CA ALA A 101 -21.25 4.86 -5.52
C ALA A 101 -21.52 5.24 -7.00
N SER A 102 -20.96 6.34 -7.49
CA SER A 102 -21.21 6.84 -8.84
C SER A 102 -20.51 5.99 -9.91
N SER A 103 -21.02 6.04 -11.13
CA SER A 103 -20.39 5.39 -12.29
C SER A 103 -19.04 5.98 -12.69
N ASN A 104 -18.71 7.18 -12.19
CA ASN A 104 -17.43 7.84 -12.48
C ASN A 104 -16.32 7.33 -11.56
N TYR A 105 -16.66 6.63 -10.49
CA TYR A 105 -15.70 6.10 -9.54
C TYR A 105 -14.89 4.93 -10.16
N SER A 106 -13.62 5.20 -10.47
CA SER A 106 -12.76 4.25 -11.19
C SER A 106 -11.91 3.36 -10.27
N GLY A 107 -12.46 3.06 -9.08
CA GLY A 107 -11.79 2.30 -8.01
C GLY A 107 -10.89 3.13 -7.10
N ALA A 108 -10.77 4.43 -7.34
CA ALA A 108 -10.10 5.42 -6.51
C ALA A 108 -10.73 6.80 -6.76
N TRP A 109 -10.57 7.73 -5.83
CA TRP A 109 -11.06 9.09 -5.94
C TRP A 109 -10.30 9.88 -6.99
N ILE A 110 -8.99 9.64 -7.09
CA ILE A 110 -8.16 10.14 -8.20
C ILE A 110 -7.52 8.94 -8.89
N ALA A 111 -7.80 8.76 -10.16
CA ALA A 111 -7.34 7.62 -10.94
C ALA A 111 -6.64 8.06 -12.22
N PHE A 112 -5.79 7.18 -12.73
CA PHE A 112 -5.21 7.26 -14.06
C PHE A 112 -5.76 6.12 -14.91
N ALA A 113 -6.21 6.42 -16.13
CA ALA A 113 -6.63 5.39 -17.08
C ALA A 113 -5.46 4.51 -17.55
N GLY A 114 -4.23 5.03 -17.46
CA GLY A 114 -2.98 4.42 -17.85
C GLY A 114 -2.04 5.45 -18.45
N GLY A 115 -0.87 5.02 -18.92
CA GLY A 115 0.07 5.94 -19.53
C GLY A 115 1.50 5.43 -19.64
N ASN A 116 2.33 6.21 -20.30
CA ASN A 116 3.75 5.94 -20.49
C ASN A 116 4.58 7.18 -20.18
N ASN A 117 5.63 7.06 -19.37
CA ASN A 117 6.43 8.21 -18.93
C ASN A 117 5.55 9.26 -18.22
N VAL A 118 4.94 8.87 -17.10
CA VAL A 118 4.04 9.75 -16.33
C VAL A 118 4.65 10.02 -14.96
N THR A 119 4.75 11.29 -14.60
CA THR A 119 5.20 11.72 -13.27
C THR A 119 4.01 12.32 -12.51
N LEU A 120 3.77 11.85 -11.29
CA LEU A 120 2.90 12.48 -10.30
C LEU A 120 3.80 13.08 -9.23
N SER A 121 3.91 14.40 -9.18
CA SER A 121 4.82 15.11 -8.27
C SER A 121 4.06 16.08 -7.37
N GLY A 122 4.53 16.21 -6.13
CA GLY A 122 4.12 17.25 -5.20
C GLY A 122 5.26 18.22 -4.94
N THR A 123 4.94 19.33 -4.28
CA THR A 123 5.94 20.32 -3.85
C THR A 123 6.63 19.91 -2.54
N GLU A 124 7.89 20.29 -2.37
CA GLU A 124 8.62 20.13 -1.09
C GLU A 124 8.22 21.18 -0.05
N ASP A 125 7.48 22.22 -0.45
CA ASP A 125 6.99 23.26 0.45
C ASP A 125 6.11 22.66 1.57
N PRO A 126 6.42 22.84 2.86
CA PRO A 126 5.67 22.21 3.95
C PRO A 126 4.22 22.70 4.07
N GLU A 127 3.87 23.88 3.55
CA GLU A 127 2.52 24.47 3.64
C GLU A 127 1.59 24.04 2.50
N TRP A 128 2.17 23.59 1.38
CA TRP A 128 1.45 23.33 0.13
C TRP A 128 1.56 21.89 -0.35
N GLY A 129 0.83 21.52 -1.41
CA GLY A 129 0.85 20.16 -1.98
C GLY A 129 0.14 19.09 -1.14
N TRP A 130 -0.63 19.48 -0.12
CA TRP A 130 -1.37 18.56 0.73
C TRP A 130 -2.70 18.15 0.11
N MET A 131 -2.98 16.85 0.12
CA MET A 131 -4.31 16.29 -0.09
C MET A 131 -4.99 16.08 1.26
N ASP A 132 -5.98 16.91 1.61
CA ASP A 132 -6.78 16.72 2.83
C ASP A 132 -7.99 15.82 2.54
N GLY A 133 -8.00 14.67 3.19
CA GLY A 133 -9.05 13.66 3.06
C GLY A 133 -10.19 13.81 4.07
N TYR A 134 -10.07 14.66 5.09
CA TYR A 134 -11.05 14.83 6.17
C TYR A 134 -11.47 13.52 6.85
N GLY A 135 -10.51 12.63 7.11
CA GLY A 135 -10.72 11.30 7.69
C GLY A 135 -11.25 11.29 9.12
N GLN A 136 -11.06 12.37 9.89
CA GLN A 136 -11.39 12.38 11.34
C GLN A 136 -12.84 11.98 11.62
N GLN A 137 -13.80 12.60 10.94
CA GLN A 137 -15.23 12.29 11.07
C GLN A 137 -15.55 10.84 10.72
N TRP A 138 -14.80 10.21 9.80
CA TRP A 138 -15.02 8.81 9.44
C TRP A 138 -14.58 7.89 10.57
N TRP A 139 -13.49 8.23 11.24
CA TRP A 139 -12.95 7.45 12.36
C TRP A 139 -13.80 7.64 13.62
N ASP A 140 -14.23 8.87 13.92
CA ASP A 140 -15.10 9.19 15.05
C ASP A 140 -16.46 8.46 14.94
N ASP A 141 -17.06 8.44 13.75
CA ASP A 141 -18.34 7.75 13.50
C ASP A 141 -18.17 6.25 13.24
N MET A 142 -16.92 5.75 13.18
CA MET A 142 -16.58 4.41 12.69
C MET A 142 -17.29 4.09 11.36
N GLN A 143 -17.40 5.07 10.46
CA GLN A 143 -18.08 4.92 9.19
C GLN A 143 -17.24 4.11 8.20
N GLN A 144 -17.73 2.92 7.86
CA GLN A 144 -17.03 1.97 6.97
C GLN A 144 -17.63 1.85 5.56
N THR A 145 -18.82 2.41 5.32
CA THR A 145 -19.50 2.29 4.02
C THR A 145 -18.94 3.30 3.03
N ASN A 146 -18.56 2.85 1.83
CA ASN A 146 -18.18 3.71 0.70
C ASN A 146 -17.15 4.79 1.05
N ARG A 147 -16.10 4.41 1.79
CA ARG A 147 -14.97 5.29 2.05
C ARG A 147 -14.20 5.54 0.75
N PRO A 148 -13.77 6.78 0.45
CA PRO A 148 -13.04 7.09 -0.76
C PRO A 148 -11.65 6.48 -0.69
N GLN A 149 -11.33 5.62 -1.64
CA GLN A 149 -9.95 5.18 -1.82
C GLN A 149 -9.17 6.29 -2.52
N GLY A 150 -7.89 6.46 -2.21
CA GLY A 150 -7.11 7.64 -2.61
C GLY A 150 -6.80 7.71 -4.10
N TRP A 151 -5.61 7.26 -4.45
CA TRP A 151 -4.97 7.42 -5.74
C TRP A 151 -4.76 6.05 -6.40
N LYS A 152 -5.22 5.90 -7.63
CA LYS A 152 -4.90 4.77 -8.49
C LYS A 152 -3.95 5.20 -9.60
N PHE A 153 -2.66 5.02 -9.35
CA PHE A 153 -1.59 5.19 -10.33
C PHE A 153 -1.34 3.86 -11.07
N GLY A 154 -2.41 3.35 -11.70
CA GLY A 154 -2.46 2.04 -12.32
C GLY A 154 -2.21 2.07 -13.83
N ASN A 155 -1.73 0.96 -14.38
CA ASN A 155 -1.41 0.80 -15.81
C ASN A 155 -0.45 1.86 -16.36
N ILE A 156 0.51 2.31 -15.54
CA ILE A 156 1.56 3.24 -15.94
C ILE A 156 2.84 2.45 -16.26
N THR A 157 3.45 2.74 -17.41
CA THR A 157 4.83 2.29 -17.73
C THR A 157 5.78 3.47 -17.58
N ASP A 158 6.96 3.25 -16.99
CA ASP A 158 7.97 4.28 -16.77
C ASP A 158 7.41 5.44 -15.93
N GLY A 159 6.94 5.14 -14.72
CA GLY A 159 6.24 6.08 -13.85
C GLY A 159 7.11 6.67 -12.74
N VAL A 160 6.74 7.85 -12.26
CA VAL A 160 7.30 8.42 -11.03
C VAL A 160 6.18 8.92 -10.12
N ILE A 161 6.27 8.66 -8.82
CA ILE A 161 5.46 9.31 -7.78
C ILE A 161 6.41 9.91 -6.74
N THR A 162 6.39 11.23 -6.56
CA THR A 162 7.32 11.86 -5.60
C THR A 162 6.78 13.08 -4.90
N ASN A 163 7.21 13.28 -3.63
CA ASN A 163 6.86 14.44 -2.82
C ASN A 163 5.34 14.62 -2.59
N LEU A 164 4.54 13.56 -2.73
CA LEU A 164 3.11 13.61 -2.46
C LEU A 164 2.87 13.61 -0.96
N LYS A 165 1.89 14.42 -0.54
CA LYS A 165 1.50 14.57 0.86
C LYS A 165 0.01 14.32 1.02
N VAL A 166 -0.35 13.35 1.85
CA VAL A 166 -1.75 13.02 2.15
C VAL A 166 -2.02 13.16 3.64
N TYR A 167 -3.04 13.94 3.98
CA TYR A 167 -3.46 14.21 5.34
C TYR A 167 -4.85 13.63 5.60
N LYS A 168 -4.99 12.90 6.70
CA LYS A 168 -6.21 12.24 7.17
C LYS A 168 -7.01 11.55 6.06
N PRO A 169 -6.42 10.60 5.32
CA PRO A 169 -7.14 9.83 4.33
C PRO A 169 -8.23 8.95 4.99
N PRO A 170 -9.47 8.91 4.48
CA PRO A 170 -10.52 8.05 5.03
C PRO A 170 -10.26 6.54 4.84
N ALA A 171 -9.56 6.16 3.77
CA ALA A 171 -9.21 4.78 3.41
C ALA A 171 -7.81 4.72 2.76
N TRP A 172 -7.52 3.70 1.95
CA TRP A 172 -6.17 3.40 1.47
C TRP A 172 -5.75 4.45 0.47
N ASN A 173 -4.45 4.70 0.38
CA ASN A 173 -3.95 5.93 -0.22
C ASN A 173 -3.47 5.74 -1.65
N PHE A 174 -2.63 4.75 -1.93
CA PHE A 174 -2.05 4.60 -3.26
C PHE A 174 -2.13 3.15 -3.75
N LEU A 175 -2.50 2.98 -5.02
CA LEU A 175 -2.57 1.70 -5.71
C LEU A 175 -1.82 1.78 -7.04
N THR A 176 -0.91 0.82 -7.28
CA THR A 176 -0.09 0.75 -8.51
C THR A 176 -0.46 -0.41 -9.43
N SER A 177 -1.69 -0.92 -9.33
CA SER A 177 -2.13 -2.10 -10.08
C SER A 177 -1.87 -1.98 -11.58
N GLY A 178 -1.19 -2.98 -12.15
CA GLY A 178 -0.87 -3.06 -13.58
C GLY A 178 0.28 -2.16 -14.03
N SER A 179 0.88 -1.37 -13.14
CA SER A 179 2.00 -0.49 -13.49
C SER A 179 3.34 -1.25 -13.55
N THR A 180 4.25 -0.79 -14.41
CA THR A 180 5.57 -1.38 -14.60
C THR A 180 6.65 -0.31 -14.62
N ASN A 181 7.79 -0.57 -13.97
CA ASN A 181 8.91 0.35 -13.88
C ASN A 181 8.50 1.70 -13.27
N VAL A 182 8.14 1.68 -11.99
CA VAL A 182 7.70 2.89 -11.27
C VAL A 182 8.63 3.16 -10.10
N HIS A 183 9.11 4.40 -9.99
CA HIS A 183 9.89 4.89 -8.86
C HIS A 183 9.02 5.79 -7.97
N ILE A 184 8.86 5.40 -6.71
CA ILE A 184 8.01 6.04 -5.72
C ILE A 184 8.89 6.51 -4.56
N TYR A 185 9.05 7.82 -4.38
CA TYR A 185 9.97 8.30 -3.33
C TYR A 185 9.61 9.63 -2.67
N ASN A 186 10.06 9.82 -1.44
CA ASN A 186 9.86 11.04 -0.64
C ASN A 186 8.38 11.41 -0.39
N ASN A 187 7.48 10.41 -0.29
CA ASN A 187 6.08 10.68 -0.06
C ASN A 187 5.74 10.61 1.43
N THR A 188 4.72 11.37 1.84
CA THR A 188 4.26 11.48 3.23
C THR A 188 2.77 11.17 3.33
N ILE A 189 2.41 10.25 4.22
CA ILE A 189 1.02 9.89 4.52
C ILE A 189 0.82 10.02 6.03
N ILE A 190 -0.15 10.83 6.45
CA ILE A 190 -0.46 11.07 7.86
C ILE A 190 -1.96 10.81 8.10
N ALA A 191 -2.28 9.60 8.49
CA ALA A 191 -3.56 9.24 9.09
C ALA A 191 -3.37 9.12 10.60
N ARG A 192 -3.37 10.26 11.29
CA ARG A 192 -3.35 10.34 12.76
C ARG A 192 -4.64 10.99 13.24
N SER A 193 -5.31 10.31 14.16
CA SER A 193 -6.52 10.83 14.79
C SER A 193 -6.19 11.87 15.86
N ASP A 194 -7.05 12.87 15.98
CA ASP A 194 -6.99 13.85 17.07
C ASP A 194 -7.62 13.31 18.37
N ASN A 195 -8.30 12.15 18.28
CA ASN A 195 -8.97 11.49 19.39
C ASN A 195 -8.38 10.10 19.60
N ALA A 196 -7.85 9.84 20.80
CA ALA A 196 -7.28 8.55 21.17
C ALA A 196 -8.27 7.38 21.05
N SER A 197 -9.58 7.64 21.09
CA SER A 197 -10.63 6.63 20.95
C SER A 197 -11.02 6.33 19.51
N SER A 198 -10.55 7.13 18.54
CA SER A 198 -10.94 7.02 17.13
C SER A 198 -9.74 6.58 16.31
N PHE A 199 -9.43 5.29 16.33
CA PHE A 199 -8.31 4.76 15.54
C PHE A 199 -8.63 4.90 14.04
N PRO A 200 -7.65 5.31 13.18
CA PRO A 200 -7.81 5.37 11.73
C PRO A 200 -7.84 3.96 11.13
N PHE A 201 -8.87 3.20 11.50
CA PHE A 201 -8.93 1.76 11.37
C PHE A 201 -9.53 1.30 10.05
N ASN A 202 -9.17 0.08 9.67
CA ASN A 202 -9.95 -0.77 8.80
C ASN A 202 -10.11 -2.20 9.33
N THR A 203 -11.27 -2.49 9.91
CA THR A 203 -11.97 -3.74 9.59
C THR A 203 -13.45 -3.46 9.36
N TYR A 204 -14.05 -4.33 8.58
CA TYR A 204 -15.48 -4.40 8.34
C TYR A 204 -16.19 -4.96 9.55
N VAL A 205 -17.05 -4.15 10.18
CA VAL A 205 -18.14 -4.70 10.99
C VAL A 205 -19.34 -4.82 10.07
N SER A 206 -19.64 -6.03 9.61
CA SER A 206 -20.98 -6.28 9.07
C SER A 206 -21.97 -5.82 10.14
N LEU A 207 -22.91 -4.95 9.78
CA LEU A 207 -23.97 -4.43 10.66
C LEU A 207 -24.99 -5.54 11.03
N GLN A 208 -24.51 -6.70 11.45
CA GLN A 208 -25.30 -7.80 12.01
C GLN A 208 -24.92 -8.09 13.48
N SER A 209 -23.76 -7.63 13.97
CA SER A 209 -23.36 -7.91 15.36
C SER A 209 -23.68 -6.79 16.36
N TYR A 210 -24.20 -5.63 15.92
CA TYR A 210 -24.54 -4.49 16.81
C TYR A 210 -26.01 -4.03 16.70
N ARG A 211 -26.94 -4.89 16.26
CA ARG A 211 -28.38 -4.56 16.26
C ARG A 211 -29.17 -5.51 17.15
N GLN A 212 -29.13 -5.28 18.46
CA GLN A 212 -30.41 -5.13 19.17
C GLN A 212 -30.87 -3.69 18.99
N PHE A 213 -32.15 -3.52 18.66
CA PHE A 213 -32.91 -2.28 18.39
C PHE A 213 -33.12 -1.85 16.92
N THR A 214 -34.22 -2.43 16.40
CA THR A 214 -35.30 -1.84 15.58
C THR A 214 -35.02 -1.32 14.15
N SER A 215 -35.45 -2.16 13.21
CA SER A 215 -36.15 -1.88 11.93
C SER A 215 -35.66 -0.75 11.02
N TYR A 216 -34.91 -1.11 9.95
CA TYR A 216 -35.29 -0.74 8.57
C TYR A 216 -34.54 -1.57 7.52
N ARG A 217 -35.14 -1.64 6.33
CA ARG A 217 -34.93 -2.59 5.22
C ARG A 217 -33.53 -2.61 4.59
N LEU A 218 -33.14 -3.81 4.18
CA LEU A 218 -31.98 -4.16 3.35
C LEU A 218 -32.15 -3.67 1.90
N SER A 219 -31.08 -3.09 1.32
CA SER A 219 -30.82 -3.12 -0.12
C SER A 219 -29.46 -3.75 -0.39
N SER A 220 -29.46 -4.82 -1.16
CA SER A 220 -28.31 -5.60 -1.58
C SER A 220 -27.50 -4.87 -2.65
N SER A 221 -26.31 -4.41 -2.29
CA SER A 221 -25.21 -4.10 -3.22
C SER A 221 -23.91 -4.58 -2.57
N PRO A 222 -22.97 -5.16 -3.33
CA PRO A 222 -21.73 -5.69 -2.75
C PRO A 222 -20.91 -4.52 -2.20
N LYS A 223 -20.90 -4.36 -0.88
CA LYS A 223 -20.05 -3.40 -0.17
C LYS A 223 -18.61 -3.87 -0.28
N THR A 224 -17.79 -3.11 -0.98
CA THR A 224 -16.35 -3.36 -1.10
C THR A 224 -15.66 -2.91 0.19
N LEU A 225 -14.72 -3.71 0.68
CA LEU A 225 -13.97 -3.51 1.93
C LEU A 225 -12.84 -2.51 1.64
N TYR A 226 -12.64 -1.49 2.47
CA TYR A 226 -11.64 -0.44 2.21
C TYR A 226 -10.67 -0.29 3.36
N TYR A 227 -9.42 -0.71 3.13
CA TYR A 227 -8.24 -0.60 4.00
C TYR A 227 -7.77 0.84 4.17
N SER A 228 -7.00 1.18 5.20
CA SER A 228 -6.34 2.51 5.37
C SER A 228 -4.85 2.44 5.05
N ASP A 229 -4.50 1.56 4.12
CA ASP A 229 -3.12 1.26 3.75
C ASP A 229 -2.42 2.51 3.20
N GLY A 230 -1.13 2.63 3.48
CA GLY A 230 -0.28 3.62 2.82
C GLY A 230 -0.16 3.29 1.34
N TRP A 231 0.43 2.15 1.03
CA TRP A 231 0.68 1.73 -0.35
C TRP A 231 0.14 0.33 -0.64
N ASN A 232 -0.47 0.16 -1.80
CA ASN A 232 -0.89 -1.13 -2.37
C ASN A 232 -0.08 -1.39 -3.65
N ALA A 233 0.92 -2.27 -3.58
CA ALA A 233 1.72 -2.68 -4.71
C ALA A 233 1.06 -3.81 -5.50
N GLY A 234 0.77 -3.56 -6.78
CA GLY A 234 0.13 -4.51 -7.69
C GLY A 234 0.71 -4.49 -9.10
N GLY A 235 2.04 -4.37 -9.22
CA GLY A 235 2.73 -4.18 -10.50
C GLY A 235 4.10 -4.86 -10.55
N THR A 236 4.90 -4.56 -11.57
CA THR A 236 6.24 -5.15 -11.76
C THR A 236 7.34 -4.08 -11.75
N ASN A 237 8.49 -4.36 -11.14
CA ASN A 237 9.62 -3.41 -11.05
C ASN A 237 9.18 -2.11 -10.36
N LEU A 238 8.79 -2.22 -9.09
CA LEU A 238 8.35 -1.09 -8.28
C LEU A 238 9.42 -0.80 -7.22
N LEU A 239 9.92 0.43 -7.20
CA LEU A 239 10.92 0.88 -6.23
C LEU A 239 10.31 1.96 -5.33
N PHE A 240 10.22 1.69 -4.03
CA PHE A 240 9.75 2.60 -3.00
C PHE A 240 10.93 3.04 -2.11
N GLU A 241 11.19 4.35 -1.99
CA GLU A 241 12.29 4.88 -1.18
C GLU A 241 11.89 6.09 -0.34
N HIS A 242 12.42 6.22 0.88
CA HIS A 242 12.28 7.45 1.68
C HIS A 242 10.82 7.87 1.93
N ASN A 243 9.91 6.90 2.06
CA ASN A 243 8.51 7.19 2.34
C ASN A 243 8.29 7.26 3.86
N TYR A 244 7.43 8.19 4.28
CA TYR A 244 7.03 8.40 5.66
C TYR A 244 5.54 8.12 5.81
N VAL A 245 5.18 7.04 6.52
CA VAL A 245 3.80 6.59 6.65
C VAL A 245 3.43 6.48 8.11
N VAL A 246 2.42 7.26 8.52
CA VAL A 246 1.72 7.13 9.80
C VAL A 246 0.28 6.76 9.46
N ASN A 247 -0.18 5.57 9.83
CA ASN A 247 -1.54 5.12 9.54
C ASN A 247 -2.06 4.07 10.53
N GLY A 248 -3.21 3.46 10.22
CA GLY A 248 -3.86 2.43 11.04
C GLY A 248 -4.03 1.06 10.36
N ASP A 249 -3.38 0.82 9.22
CA ASP A 249 -3.34 -0.48 8.52
C ASP A 249 -1.97 -0.63 7.82
N ASP A 250 -1.82 -1.43 6.78
CA ASP A 250 -0.53 -1.72 6.16
C ASP A 250 0.24 -0.46 5.72
N CYS A 251 1.55 -0.41 6.03
CA CYS A 251 2.42 0.66 5.53
C CYS A 251 2.61 0.49 4.01
N LEU A 252 2.95 -0.74 3.61
CA LEU A 252 2.88 -1.26 2.25
C LEU A 252 2.26 -2.65 2.30
N THR A 253 1.29 -2.91 1.44
CA THR A 253 0.82 -4.25 1.11
C THR A 253 1.18 -4.62 -0.32
N VAL A 254 1.69 -5.84 -0.50
CA VAL A 254 2.02 -6.42 -1.80
C VAL A 254 0.97 -7.46 -2.16
N GLY A 255 0.20 -7.15 -3.19
CA GLY A 255 -0.92 -7.98 -3.66
C GLY A 255 -0.52 -8.98 -4.74
N SER A 256 -1.47 -9.86 -5.07
CA SER A 256 -1.31 -10.86 -6.13
C SER A 256 -0.91 -10.22 -7.47
N GLY A 257 0.02 -10.86 -8.18
CA GLY A 257 0.56 -10.41 -9.47
C GLY A 257 1.77 -9.48 -9.35
N ALA A 258 2.12 -9.03 -8.15
CA ALA A 258 3.29 -8.18 -7.95
C ALA A 258 4.61 -8.94 -8.11
N LYS A 259 5.59 -8.32 -8.77
CA LYS A 259 6.92 -8.90 -8.99
C LYS A 259 8.03 -7.85 -8.95
N ASN A 260 9.18 -8.19 -8.37
CA ASN A 260 10.32 -7.28 -8.27
C ASN A 260 9.92 -5.94 -7.61
N VAL A 261 9.53 -6.03 -6.34
CA VAL A 261 9.13 -4.87 -5.54
C VAL A 261 10.18 -4.65 -4.45
N THR A 262 10.74 -3.44 -4.41
CA THR A 262 11.68 -3.03 -3.36
C THR A 262 11.09 -1.88 -2.56
N TRP A 263 11.10 -2.01 -1.23
CA TRP A 263 10.77 -0.95 -0.29
C TRP A 263 11.96 -0.69 0.62
N ARG A 264 12.47 0.55 0.66
CA ARG A 264 13.63 0.87 1.48
C ARG A 264 13.73 2.26 2.06
N ASN A 265 14.60 2.40 3.04
CA ASN A 265 14.99 3.67 3.66
C ASN A 265 13.77 4.48 4.14
N SER A 266 12.77 3.80 4.69
CA SER A 266 11.44 4.37 4.94
C SER A 266 11.05 4.24 6.42
N TYR A 267 9.98 4.92 6.79
CA TYR A 267 9.46 4.96 8.15
C TYR A 267 7.96 4.59 8.15
N CYS A 268 7.58 3.66 9.02
CA CYS A 268 6.22 3.19 9.21
C CYS A 268 5.83 3.31 10.69
N GLU A 269 4.71 3.96 10.98
CA GLU A 269 4.21 4.13 12.35
C GLU A 269 2.73 3.78 12.52
N GLY A 270 2.42 3.12 13.64
CA GLY A 270 1.06 2.82 14.09
C GLY A 270 0.43 1.60 13.41
N GLY A 271 0.41 1.56 12.08
CA GLY A 271 -0.34 0.60 11.27
C GLY A 271 0.07 -0.88 11.39
N HIS A 272 -0.19 -1.67 10.35
CA HIS A 272 -0.08 -3.15 10.36
C HIS A 272 1.15 -3.70 9.63
N GLY A 273 2.16 -2.86 9.46
CA GLY A 273 3.49 -3.31 9.05
C GLY A 273 3.71 -3.37 7.54
N LEU A 274 4.77 -4.10 7.16
CA LEU A 274 5.13 -4.38 5.78
C LEU A 274 4.60 -5.77 5.40
N SER A 275 3.54 -5.79 4.61
CA SER A 275 2.73 -6.98 4.38
C SER A 275 2.85 -7.55 2.97
N ILE A 276 2.91 -8.88 2.90
CA ILE A 276 2.53 -9.64 1.71
C ILE A 276 1.10 -10.18 1.91
N GLY A 277 0.22 -9.93 0.94
CA GLY A 277 -1.14 -10.46 0.91
C GLY A 277 -2.24 -9.51 1.43
N SER A 278 -3.46 -9.98 1.69
CA SER A 278 -3.82 -11.39 1.80
C SER A 278 -3.85 -12.11 0.45
N LEU A 279 -3.15 -13.25 0.34
CA LEU A 279 -3.09 -14.06 -0.88
C LEU A 279 -4.09 -15.22 -0.86
N GLY A 280 -4.62 -15.60 -2.02
CA GLY A 280 -5.39 -16.83 -2.19
C GLY A 280 -6.85 -16.79 -1.71
N LYS A 281 -7.44 -15.59 -1.54
CA LYS A 281 -8.84 -15.44 -1.09
C LYS A 281 -9.79 -16.32 -1.91
N GLY A 282 -10.64 -17.09 -1.22
CA GLY A 282 -11.63 -17.96 -1.85
C GLY A 282 -11.03 -19.07 -2.71
N GLY A 283 -9.80 -19.50 -2.42
CA GLY A 283 -9.08 -20.51 -3.20
C GLY A 283 -8.52 -20.00 -4.53
N SER A 284 -8.48 -18.69 -4.74
CA SER A 284 -7.84 -18.11 -5.92
C SER A 284 -6.33 -18.43 -5.96
N VAL A 285 -5.76 -18.51 -7.16
CA VAL A 285 -4.31 -18.61 -7.34
C VAL A 285 -3.72 -17.21 -7.19
N ALA A 286 -2.80 -17.04 -6.26
CA ALA A 286 -2.09 -15.79 -6.05
C ALA A 286 -0.58 -15.99 -6.13
N MET A 287 0.10 -15.11 -6.86
CA MET A 287 1.55 -15.18 -7.04
C MET A 287 2.19 -13.86 -6.68
N VAL A 288 3.23 -13.89 -5.86
CA VAL A 288 4.16 -12.77 -5.65
C VAL A 288 5.59 -13.29 -5.71
N GLN A 289 6.49 -12.50 -6.28
CA GLN A 289 7.87 -12.93 -6.48
C GLN A 289 8.87 -11.79 -6.38
N ASP A 290 10.04 -12.06 -5.83
CA ASP A 290 11.19 -11.14 -5.81
C ASP A 290 10.85 -9.85 -5.06
N ILE A 291 10.60 -9.98 -3.75
CA ILE A 291 10.21 -8.85 -2.90
C ILE A 291 11.31 -8.56 -1.88
N LEU A 292 11.73 -7.30 -1.79
CA LEU A 292 12.73 -6.84 -0.85
C LEU A 292 12.19 -5.69 0.00
N PHE A 293 12.14 -5.88 1.30
CA PHE A 293 11.95 -4.82 2.28
C PHE A 293 13.28 -4.62 3.00
N GLU A 294 13.84 -3.41 2.98
CA GLU A 294 15.14 -3.16 3.62
C GLU A 294 15.21 -1.80 4.34
N ASN A 295 16.07 -1.69 5.36
CA ASN A 295 16.41 -0.43 6.01
C ASN A 295 15.17 0.40 6.41
N THR A 296 14.26 -0.21 7.18
CA THR A 296 12.99 0.43 7.56
C THR A 296 12.87 0.50 9.08
N ILE A 297 12.37 1.64 9.55
CA ILE A 297 11.99 1.83 10.95
C ILE A 297 10.49 1.55 11.08
N MET A 298 10.15 0.63 11.97
CA MET A 298 8.79 0.27 12.35
C MET A 298 8.53 0.79 13.77
N ASN A 299 7.60 1.72 13.94
CA ASN A 299 7.31 2.31 15.24
C ASN A 299 5.86 2.08 15.65
N THR A 300 5.62 1.52 16.84
CA THR A 300 4.30 1.25 17.39
C THR A 300 3.34 0.53 16.43
N THR A 301 3.86 -0.24 15.48
CA THR A 301 3.04 -1.00 14.52
C THR A 301 2.57 -2.31 15.14
N LEU A 302 1.45 -2.84 14.65
CA LEU A 302 0.99 -4.18 15.04
C LEU A 302 1.98 -5.26 14.58
N TYR A 303 2.48 -5.13 13.34
CA TYR A 303 3.47 -6.05 12.77
C TYR A 303 4.70 -5.30 12.26
N GLY A 304 5.86 -5.95 12.29
CA GLY A 304 7.05 -5.50 11.55
C GLY A 304 6.99 -6.03 10.12
N ALA A 305 7.36 -7.29 9.96
CA ALA A 305 7.19 -8.09 8.75
C ALA A 305 5.93 -8.96 8.86
N ARG A 306 5.07 -8.94 7.83
CA ARG A 306 3.87 -9.77 7.80
C ARG A 306 3.70 -10.50 6.47
N TYR A 307 3.38 -11.79 6.56
CA TYR A 307 2.81 -12.55 5.46
C TYR A 307 1.45 -13.10 5.87
N LYS A 308 0.46 -12.95 4.99
CA LYS A 308 -0.91 -13.45 5.19
C LYS A 308 -1.43 -14.12 3.93
N SER A 309 -1.79 -15.39 4.01
CA SER A 309 -2.60 -16.07 2.99
C SER A 309 -3.82 -16.74 3.60
N TRP A 310 -4.89 -16.82 2.82
CA TRP A 310 -6.16 -17.39 3.25
C TRP A 310 -6.06 -18.91 3.36
N THR A 311 -6.66 -19.49 4.42
CA THR A 311 -6.86 -20.94 4.52
C THR A 311 -7.60 -21.46 3.29
N GLY A 312 -7.09 -22.53 2.67
CA GLY A 312 -7.57 -23.08 1.42
C GLY A 312 -7.12 -22.33 0.17
N GLY A 313 -6.15 -21.42 0.31
CA GLY A 313 -5.61 -20.61 -0.79
C GLY A 313 -4.80 -21.43 -1.81
N ASN A 314 -4.43 -20.80 -2.93
CA ASN A 314 -3.55 -21.42 -3.93
C ASN A 314 -2.46 -20.45 -4.41
N GLY A 315 -1.47 -20.97 -5.12
CA GLY A 315 -0.35 -20.21 -5.66
C GLY A 315 0.86 -20.17 -4.74
N ALA A 316 1.70 -19.14 -4.83
CA ALA A 316 2.92 -19.04 -4.06
C ALA A 316 3.45 -17.61 -3.85
N ALA A 317 4.16 -17.40 -2.76
CA ALA A 317 5.06 -16.27 -2.55
C ALA A 317 6.51 -16.77 -2.55
N ILE A 318 7.34 -16.24 -3.44
CA ILE A 318 8.68 -16.79 -3.70
C ILE A 318 9.74 -15.68 -3.63
N ASN A 319 10.86 -15.96 -2.95
CA ASN A 319 12.00 -15.06 -2.86
C ASN A 319 11.61 -13.71 -2.23
N VAL A 320 11.35 -13.74 -0.93
CA VAL A 320 10.93 -12.57 -0.15
C VAL A 320 11.93 -12.33 0.97
N THR A 321 12.46 -11.12 1.06
CA THR A 321 13.40 -10.74 2.11
C THR A 321 12.90 -9.52 2.86
N TRP A 322 12.89 -9.60 4.19
CA TRP A 322 12.90 -8.44 5.06
C TRP A 322 14.28 -8.37 5.72
N ARG A 323 14.99 -7.25 5.57
CA ARG A 323 16.30 -7.07 6.19
C ARG A 323 16.56 -5.70 6.78
N ASN A 324 17.39 -5.63 7.81
CA ASN A 324 17.76 -4.38 8.49
C ASN A 324 16.50 -3.61 8.94
N ILE A 325 15.70 -4.27 9.77
CA ILE A 325 14.45 -3.72 10.29
C ILE A 325 14.67 -3.31 11.74
N MET A 326 14.57 -2.01 12.02
CA MET A 326 14.53 -1.51 13.39
C MET A 326 13.08 -1.42 13.82
N PHE A 327 12.72 -2.07 14.93
CA PHE A 327 11.35 -2.05 15.43
C PHE A 327 11.27 -1.47 16.84
N MET A 328 10.31 -0.59 17.10
CA MET A 328 10.10 0.05 18.39
C MET A 328 8.65 -0.17 18.79
N ASP A 329 8.44 -0.83 19.92
CA ASP A 329 7.13 -1.08 20.51
C ASP A 329 6.16 -1.78 19.54
N VAL A 330 6.69 -2.75 18.80
CA VAL A 330 5.94 -3.56 17.83
C VAL A 330 5.41 -4.81 18.52
N MET A 331 4.13 -5.16 18.32
CA MET A 331 3.53 -6.33 19.00
C MET A 331 4.02 -7.65 18.42
N PHE A 332 4.11 -7.74 17.09
CA PHE A 332 4.53 -8.94 16.37
C PHE A 332 5.63 -8.60 15.34
N PRO A 333 6.92 -8.58 15.72
CA PRO A 333 7.99 -8.18 14.81
C PRO A 333 8.02 -8.98 13.51
N ILE A 334 7.83 -10.30 13.57
CA ILE A 334 7.69 -11.18 12.40
C ILE A 334 6.45 -12.06 12.58
N TYR A 335 5.49 -11.97 11.66
CA TYR A 335 4.27 -12.77 11.66
C TYR A 335 3.97 -13.37 10.29
N VAL A 336 4.06 -14.69 10.18
CA VAL A 336 3.81 -15.44 8.94
C VAL A 336 2.64 -16.37 9.18
N THR A 337 1.50 -16.11 8.54
CA THR A 337 0.32 -16.98 8.64
C THR A 337 -0.19 -17.41 7.27
N GLN A 338 -0.44 -18.71 7.12
CA GLN A 338 -1.25 -19.25 6.02
C GLN A 338 -2.70 -19.50 6.44
N ASN A 339 -3.02 -19.15 7.67
CA ASN A 339 -4.29 -19.45 8.30
C ASN A 339 -5.20 -18.21 8.34
N TYR A 340 -4.97 -17.20 7.49
CA TYR A 340 -5.69 -15.93 7.52
C TYR A 340 -7.17 -16.12 7.16
N TRP A 341 -8.03 -15.40 7.86
CA TRP A 341 -9.40 -15.17 7.44
C TRP A 341 -9.86 -13.81 7.95
N ASP A 342 -10.82 -13.23 7.24
CA ASP A 342 -11.48 -12.03 7.72
C ASP A 342 -12.44 -12.40 8.85
N GLN A 343 -12.09 -12.00 10.08
CA GLN A 343 -12.86 -12.29 11.27
C GLN A 343 -14.14 -11.43 11.36
N GLY A 344 -14.21 -10.34 10.59
CA GLY A 344 -15.37 -9.44 10.53
C GLY A 344 -16.53 -9.96 9.67
N VAL A 345 -16.31 -11.02 8.88
CA VAL A 345 -17.34 -11.64 8.02
C VAL A 345 -17.94 -12.93 8.59
N GLY A 346 -17.48 -13.38 9.76
CA GLY A 346 -18.05 -14.52 10.47
C GLY A 346 -17.03 -15.48 11.06
N GLY A 347 -17.49 -16.68 11.42
CA GLY A 347 -16.62 -17.75 11.91
C GLY A 347 -15.58 -18.15 10.86
N LYS A 348 -14.45 -18.67 11.34
CA LYS A 348 -13.37 -19.18 10.49
C LYS A 348 -13.95 -20.13 9.43
N PRO A 349 -13.65 -19.94 8.13
CA PRO A 349 -14.13 -20.85 7.10
C PRO A 349 -13.68 -22.27 7.39
N ASN A 350 -14.62 -23.21 7.40
CA ASN A 350 -14.31 -24.64 7.39
C ASN A 350 -13.90 -25.03 5.97
N SER A 351 -12.64 -24.78 5.61
CA SER A 351 -12.09 -25.26 4.35
C SER A 351 -11.81 -26.75 4.48
N SER A 352 -12.37 -27.55 3.56
CA SER A 352 -11.95 -28.93 3.35
C SER A 352 -10.82 -29.04 2.32
N SER A 353 -10.33 -27.91 1.80
CA SER A 353 -9.17 -27.87 0.90
C SER A 353 -7.92 -28.22 1.68
N THR A 354 -7.09 -29.09 1.10
CA THR A 354 -5.74 -29.38 1.57
C THR A 354 -4.67 -28.50 0.91
N ASN A 355 -5.08 -27.62 -0.02
CA ASN A 355 -4.17 -26.70 -0.69
C ASN A 355 -4.06 -25.40 0.09
N GLU A 356 -2.86 -24.83 0.07
CA GLU A 356 -2.53 -23.53 0.64
C GLU A 356 -1.59 -22.76 -0.29
N THR A 357 -1.54 -21.43 -0.13
CA THR A 357 -0.54 -20.64 -0.86
C THR A 357 0.86 -20.97 -0.30
N HIS A 358 1.72 -21.53 -1.15
CA HIS A 358 3.07 -21.94 -0.77
C HIS A 358 3.97 -20.74 -0.51
N ILE A 359 4.93 -20.88 0.41
CA ILE A 359 6.00 -19.90 0.60
C ILE A 359 7.36 -20.55 0.35
N GLU A 360 8.20 -19.86 -0.40
CA GLU A 360 9.53 -20.36 -0.76
C GLU A 360 10.58 -19.25 -0.67
N ASN A 361 11.72 -19.55 -0.05
CA ASN A 361 12.88 -18.65 0.05
C ASN A 361 12.51 -17.33 0.75
N PHE A 362 12.07 -17.45 2.00
CA PHE A 362 11.81 -16.30 2.86
C PHE A 362 13.03 -16.07 3.76
N LEU A 363 13.51 -14.83 3.79
CA LEU A 363 14.62 -14.42 4.66
C LEU A 363 14.20 -13.25 5.55
N PHE A 364 14.38 -13.42 6.85
CA PHE A 364 14.28 -12.35 7.84
C PHE A 364 15.68 -12.13 8.43
N GLU A 365 16.27 -10.96 8.22
CA GLU A 365 17.67 -10.72 8.58
C GLU A 365 17.85 -9.38 9.30
N ASN A 366 18.61 -9.36 10.40
CA ASN A 366 18.95 -8.14 11.14
C ASN A 366 17.71 -7.36 11.61
N PHE A 367 16.91 -7.99 12.46
CA PHE A 367 15.81 -7.34 13.16
C PHE A 367 16.30 -6.91 14.55
N VAL A 368 16.15 -5.64 14.89
CA VAL A 368 16.64 -5.11 16.19
C VAL A 368 15.58 -4.20 16.80
N GLY A 369 15.18 -4.44 18.06
CA GLY A 369 14.10 -3.64 18.61
C GLY A 369 13.43 -4.07 19.90
N THR A 370 12.32 -3.40 20.21
CA THR A 370 11.47 -3.64 21.38
C THR A 370 10.10 -4.21 21.02
N ILE A 371 9.67 -5.26 21.73
CA ILE A 371 8.36 -5.89 21.63
C ILE A 371 7.40 -5.24 22.62
N GLN A 372 6.28 -4.73 22.12
CA GLN A 372 5.20 -4.21 22.96
C GLN A 372 4.40 -5.37 23.57
N ASN A 373 4.78 -5.77 24.79
CA ASN A 373 4.14 -6.83 25.55
C ASN A 373 3.55 -6.35 26.89
N THR A 374 3.27 -5.05 27.02
CA THR A 374 2.68 -4.51 28.25
C THR A 374 1.33 -5.18 28.51
N PRO A 375 1.10 -5.78 29.69
CA PRO A 375 -0.16 -6.48 29.97
C PRO A 375 -1.39 -5.60 29.76
N GLY A 376 -2.36 -6.10 29.00
CA GLY A 376 -3.59 -5.36 28.68
C GLY A 376 -3.44 -4.32 27.58
N TYR A 377 -2.25 -4.13 27.01
CA TYR A 377 -2.09 -3.30 25.81
C TYR A 377 -2.90 -3.89 24.65
N LYS A 378 -3.67 -3.01 24.02
CA LYS A 378 -4.40 -3.27 22.77
C LYS A 378 -4.12 -2.09 21.87
N GLU A 379 -3.58 -2.34 20.68
CA GLU A 379 -3.51 -1.27 19.69
C GLU A 379 -4.92 -0.94 19.16
N GLY A 380 -5.09 0.27 18.62
CA GLY A 380 -6.40 0.87 18.36
C GLY A 380 -7.28 0.16 17.33
N SER A 381 -6.74 -0.80 16.58
CA SER A 381 -7.44 -1.65 15.63
C SER A 381 -8.17 -2.82 16.30
N CYS A 382 -8.01 -3.01 17.62
CA CYS A 382 -8.77 -4.02 18.36
C CYS A 382 -10.24 -3.64 18.56
N ILE A 383 -11.13 -4.25 17.77
CA ILE A 383 -12.59 -4.02 17.83
C ILE A 383 -13.41 -5.22 18.31
N SER A 384 -12.74 -6.31 18.70
CA SER A 384 -13.36 -7.55 19.18
C SER A 384 -12.70 -8.01 20.49
N ASP A 385 -13.36 -8.91 21.22
CA ASP A 385 -12.77 -9.58 22.38
C ASP A 385 -12.90 -11.12 22.22
N PRO A 386 -11.78 -11.85 22.00
CA PRO A 386 -10.41 -11.33 21.86
C PRO A 386 -10.24 -10.48 20.58
N CYS A 387 -9.16 -9.67 20.52
CA CYS A 387 -8.86 -8.83 19.35
C CYS A 387 -8.73 -9.66 18.07
N TRP A 388 -8.97 -9.07 16.89
CA TRP A 388 -8.95 -9.81 15.63
C TRP A 388 -7.58 -10.41 15.29
N TYR A 389 -6.51 -9.82 15.81
CA TYR A 389 -5.14 -10.32 15.68
C TYR A 389 -4.75 -11.31 16.79
N TYR A 390 -5.72 -11.85 17.53
CA TYR A 390 -5.46 -12.87 18.54
C TYR A 390 -4.84 -14.12 17.92
N VAL A 391 -3.73 -14.55 18.52
CA VAL A 391 -3.04 -15.79 18.19
C VAL A 391 -3.15 -16.70 19.40
N ALA A 392 -3.73 -17.89 19.22
CA ALA A 392 -3.88 -18.85 20.31
C ALA A 392 -2.51 -19.23 20.89
N ASN A 393 -2.41 -19.25 22.22
CA ASN A 393 -1.20 -19.56 22.99
C ASN A 393 -0.04 -18.56 22.88
N ALA A 394 -0.12 -17.53 22.05
CA ALA A 394 0.87 -16.47 22.04
C ALA A 394 0.88 -15.72 23.38
N THR A 395 2.06 -15.43 23.88
CA THR A 395 2.27 -14.73 25.15
C THR A 395 2.39 -13.21 24.97
N GLY A 396 2.58 -12.75 23.73
CA GLY A 396 2.91 -11.36 23.38
C GLY A 396 4.41 -11.07 23.42
N ASN A 397 5.25 -12.08 23.71
CA ASN A 397 6.70 -11.94 23.77
C ASN A 397 7.41 -12.42 22.49
N GLU A 398 6.63 -12.90 21.51
CA GLU A 398 7.17 -13.59 20.34
C GLU A 398 7.83 -12.60 19.38
N VAL A 399 9.14 -12.77 19.13
CA VAL A 399 9.83 -12.03 18.05
C VAL A 399 9.41 -12.57 16.68
N ILE A 400 9.08 -13.85 16.61
CA ILE A 400 8.67 -14.55 15.39
C ILE A 400 7.56 -15.56 15.67
N ILE A 401 6.52 -15.52 14.84
CA ILE A 401 5.44 -16.51 14.82
C ILE A 401 5.32 -17.07 13.39
N LEU A 402 5.47 -18.38 13.27
CA LEU A 402 5.30 -19.16 12.04
C LEU A 402 4.04 -20.04 12.16
N ASP A 403 2.89 -19.50 11.75
CA ASP A 403 1.59 -20.18 11.68
C ASP A 403 1.38 -20.77 10.28
N LEU A 404 2.04 -21.90 10.04
CA LEU A 404 2.19 -22.52 8.72
C LEU A 404 1.51 -23.89 8.65
N TYR A 405 1.17 -24.31 7.43
CA TYR A 405 0.68 -25.67 7.15
C TYR A 405 1.80 -26.62 6.70
N PRO A 406 1.71 -27.93 7.00
CA PRO A 406 2.65 -28.93 6.49
C PRO A 406 2.83 -28.87 4.98
N ASP A 407 4.04 -29.18 4.50
CA ASP A 407 4.39 -29.28 3.07
C ASP A 407 4.20 -28.00 2.22
N THR A 408 4.06 -26.84 2.86
CA THR A 408 3.79 -25.58 2.15
C THR A 408 4.86 -24.51 2.31
N ALA A 409 5.83 -24.71 3.22
CA ALA A 409 6.90 -23.76 3.50
C ALA A 409 8.29 -24.35 3.21
N LEU A 410 9.00 -23.71 2.28
CA LEU A 410 10.33 -24.08 1.85
C LEU A 410 11.33 -22.95 2.10
N ASN A 411 12.42 -23.26 2.81
CA ASN A 411 13.52 -22.33 3.05
C ASN A 411 13.07 -20.99 3.65
N VAL A 412 12.38 -21.06 4.81
CA VAL A 412 12.02 -19.90 5.62
C VAL A 412 13.06 -19.77 6.72
N VAL A 413 13.87 -18.72 6.68
CA VAL A 413 15.04 -18.59 7.57
C VAL A 413 15.04 -17.22 8.26
N ALA A 414 15.30 -17.21 9.56
CA ALA A 414 15.53 -16.02 10.36
C ALA A 414 16.99 -15.95 10.84
N LYS A 415 17.59 -14.76 10.75
CA LYS A 415 18.97 -14.50 11.15
C LYS A 415 19.07 -13.19 11.90
N ASN A 416 19.94 -13.14 12.90
CA ASN A 416 20.29 -11.90 13.60
C ASN A 416 19.05 -11.18 14.17
N LEU A 417 18.22 -11.90 14.92
CA LEU A 417 17.08 -11.32 15.62
C LEU A 417 17.51 -10.89 17.04
N TYR A 418 17.53 -9.58 17.28
CA TYR A 418 17.91 -8.98 18.55
C TYR A 418 16.73 -8.19 19.12
N ALA A 419 15.89 -8.88 19.88
CA ALA A 419 14.69 -8.29 20.50
C ALA A 419 14.84 -8.14 22.02
N GLN A 420 14.12 -7.17 22.57
CA GLN A 420 13.82 -7.09 24.00
C GLN A 420 12.33 -6.87 24.18
N THR A 421 11.73 -7.41 25.23
CA THR A 421 10.35 -7.09 25.56
C THR A 421 10.30 -5.88 26.49
N LEU A 422 9.27 -5.04 26.39
CA LEU A 422 9.16 -3.86 27.25
C LEU A 422 9.03 -4.18 28.75
N THR A 423 8.46 -5.34 29.08
CA THR A 423 8.37 -5.80 30.47
C THR A 423 9.64 -6.46 30.99
N GLY A 424 10.64 -6.71 30.12
CA GLY A 424 11.83 -7.48 30.45
C GLY A 424 11.61 -9.00 30.53
N ALA A 425 10.43 -9.49 30.16
CA ALA A 425 10.17 -10.93 29.98
C ALA A 425 11.08 -11.52 28.88
N PRO A 426 11.43 -12.82 28.99
CA PRO A 426 12.17 -13.51 27.93
C PRO A 426 11.47 -13.42 26.58
N VAL A 427 12.23 -13.16 25.52
CA VAL A 427 11.74 -13.17 24.15
C VAL A 427 11.37 -14.60 23.76
N ALA A 428 10.25 -14.75 23.08
CA ALA A 428 9.70 -16.03 22.65
C ALA A 428 9.74 -16.21 21.13
N ALA A 429 9.48 -17.44 20.69
CA ALA A 429 9.13 -17.79 19.32
C ALA A 429 7.96 -18.78 19.34
N MET A 430 7.21 -18.82 18.24
CA MET A 430 6.19 -19.83 17.99
C MET A 430 6.41 -20.44 16.62
N CYS A 431 6.55 -21.77 16.59
CA CYS A 431 6.90 -22.49 15.38
C CYS A 431 6.56 -23.98 15.56
N ASN A 432 6.01 -24.59 14.51
CA ASN A 432 5.78 -26.03 14.46
C ASN A 432 6.78 -26.67 13.48
N SER A 433 7.70 -27.48 14.00
CA SER A 433 8.78 -28.06 13.17
C SER A 433 8.29 -29.01 12.08
N SER A 434 7.05 -29.50 12.17
CA SER A 434 6.43 -30.33 11.13
C SER A 434 5.94 -29.54 9.91
N THR A 435 5.91 -28.20 9.99
CA THR A 435 5.37 -27.34 8.94
C THR A 435 6.45 -26.62 8.12
N THR A 436 7.71 -26.79 8.51
CA THR A 436 8.89 -26.22 7.86
C THR A 436 9.78 -27.33 7.33
N SER A 437 10.29 -27.18 6.10
CA SER A 437 11.08 -28.24 5.44
C SER A 437 12.58 -28.23 5.77
N ASN A 438 13.10 -27.13 6.30
CA ASN A 438 14.52 -26.93 6.63
C ASN A 438 14.66 -26.22 7.99
N ASP A 439 15.90 -26.13 8.46
CA ASP A 439 16.29 -25.30 9.60
C ASP A 439 15.87 -23.83 9.38
N VAL A 440 15.19 -23.27 10.38
CA VAL A 440 14.63 -21.91 10.37
C VAL A 440 15.57 -20.87 10.98
N GLY A 441 16.74 -21.28 11.50
CA GLY A 441 17.72 -20.43 12.17
C GLY A 441 17.47 -20.25 13.67
N PHE A 442 16.55 -21.00 14.25
CA PHE A 442 16.28 -21.02 15.68
C PHE A 442 15.59 -22.32 16.08
N GLU A 443 15.58 -22.62 17.39
CA GLU A 443 14.80 -23.74 17.92
C GLU A 443 13.31 -23.53 17.57
N CYS A 444 12.75 -24.38 16.71
CA CYS A 444 11.36 -24.27 16.26
C CYS A 444 10.42 -24.96 17.25
N TRP A 445 9.86 -24.18 18.17
CA TRP A 445 8.91 -24.60 19.20
C TRP A 445 8.09 -23.40 19.70
N ASP A 446 7.12 -23.66 20.57
CA ASP A 446 6.41 -22.61 21.32
C ASP A 446 7.13 -22.39 22.65
N GLY A 447 7.98 -21.36 22.72
CA GLY A 447 8.81 -21.15 23.90
C GLY A 447 9.82 -20.02 23.76
N THR A 448 10.88 -20.06 24.56
CA THR A 448 11.94 -19.04 24.51
C THR A 448 12.66 -19.06 23.16
N TYR A 449 12.90 -17.89 22.57
CA TYR A 449 13.66 -17.77 21.33
C TYR A 449 15.14 -18.11 21.58
N ILE A 450 15.64 -19.10 20.84
CA ILE A 450 17.03 -19.57 20.93
C ILE A 450 17.57 -19.69 19.50
N PRO A 451 18.44 -18.76 19.03
CA PRO A 451 19.05 -18.87 17.72
C PRO A 451 20.04 -20.05 17.67
N ASP A 452 20.12 -20.72 16.53
CA ASP A 452 21.14 -21.75 16.26
C ASP A 452 22.30 -21.18 15.42
N ALA A 453 23.16 -22.06 14.89
CA ALA A 453 24.31 -21.66 14.09
C ALA A 453 23.96 -20.96 12.76
N ILE A 454 22.78 -21.21 12.19
CA ILE A 454 22.29 -20.55 10.97
C ILE A 454 21.74 -19.16 11.31
N GLY A 455 21.10 -19.02 12.47
CA GLY A 455 20.49 -17.77 12.91
C GLY A 455 21.41 -16.76 13.60
N MET A 456 22.61 -17.17 14.00
CA MET A 456 23.63 -16.32 14.64
C MET A 456 24.37 -15.37 13.70
#